data_AF-A0AAE1G4V8-F1
#
_entry.id   AF-A0AAE1G4V8-F1
#
_cell.length_a   1.000
_cell.length_b   1.000
_cell.length_c   1.000
_cell.angle_alpha   90.00
_cell.angle_beta   90.00
_cell.angle_gamma   90.00
#
_symmetry.space_group_name_H-M   'P 1'
#
loop_
_entity.id
_entity.type
_entity.pdbx_description
1 polymer ?
#
loop_
_entity_poly.entity_id
_entity_poly.type
_entity_poly.pdbx_seq_one_letter_code
_entity_poly.pdbx_strand_id
1 'polypeptide(L)'
;MGWVELRCVVMALVVLITVGLAGLGHCARKIGIACELEYQEVDYMCYQVHRQKVTWTKANRACQRQDASLVHHWHGSKLYKNVIVGTDRGCFWVAKERGNRGSPFKCIDTSTGRLRVTSATRTHPFVCVKSRYYNP
;
A
#
# COMPACT_ATOMS: atom_id res chain seq x y z
N MET A 1 1.83 27.84 20.90
CA MET A 1 2.34 28.21 19.57
C MET A 1 3.85 28.03 19.56
N GLY A 2 4.40 27.31 18.56
CA GLY A 2 5.79 27.45 18.10
C GLY A 2 6.89 26.55 18.71
N TRP A 3 6.86 25.22 18.54
CA TRP A 3 7.96 24.32 18.97
C TRP A 3 8.33 23.19 17.99
N VAL A 4 8.13 23.38 16.68
CA VAL A 4 8.45 22.32 15.68
C VAL A 4 9.58 22.71 14.72
N GLU A 5 9.93 23.99 14.60
CA GLU A 5 10.76 24.48 13.48
C GLU A 5 12.27 24.62 13.75
N LEU A 6 12.80 24.26 14.93
CA LEU A 6 14.24 24.44 15.24
C LEU A 6 15.10 23.17 15.33
N ARG A 7 14.56 21.98 15.06
CA ARG A 7 15.35 20.73 15.11
C ARG A 7 16.11 20.40 13.82
N CYS A 8 15.82 21.10 12.72
CA CYS A 8 16.47 20.86 11.43
C CYS A 8 17.80 21.60 11.25
N VAL A 9 18.04 22.74 11.92
CA VAL A 9 19.21 23.59 11.62
C VAL A 9 20.45 23.24 12.46
N VAL A 10 20.29 22.84 13.72
CA VAL A 10 21.44 22.54 14.61
C VAL A 10 22.12 21.20 14.25
N MET A 11 21.41 20.28 13.59
CA MET A 11 21.97 18.99 13.14
C MET A 11 22.84 19.11 11.87
N ALA A 12 22.86 20.27 11.20
CA ALA A 12 23.62 20.46 9.95
C ALA A 12 25.07 20.93 10.18
N LEU A 13 25.39 21.55 11.33
CA LEU A 13 26.70 22.18 11.57
C LEU A 13 27.71 21.28 12.31
N VAL A 14 27.28 20.20 12.98
CA VAL A 14 28.19 19.27 13.66
C VAL A 14 28.72 18.17 12.71
N VAL A 15 28.14 18.04 11.51
CA VAL A 15 28.44 16.95 10.56
C VAL A 15 29.75 17.15 9.77
N LEU A 16 30.44 18.29 9.92
CA LEU A 16 31.63 18.62 9.10
C LEU A 16 33.00 18.48 9.78
N ILE A 17 33.12 18.09 11.06
CA ILE A 17 34.43 18.13 11.76
C ILE A 17 35.04 16.75 12.12
N THR A 18 34.31 15.63 12.06
CA THR A 18 34.91 14.33 12.43
C THR A 18 35.03 13.40 11.22
N VAL A 19 35.98 13.73 10.34
CA VAL A 19 36.68 12.71 9.55
C VAL A 19 37.44 11.84 10.54
N GLY A 20 36.94 10.63 10.82
CA GLY A 20 37.66 9.69 11.67
C GLY A 20 36.76 8.71 12.41
N LEU A 21 36.84 7.46 11.96
CA LEU A 21 36.52 6.22 12.69
C LEU A 21 35.07 6.00 13.17
N ALA A 22 34.53 4.91 12.63
CA ALA A 22 33.55 4.04 13.26
C ALA A 22 32.21 4.69 13.65
N GLY A 23 31.21 4.48 12.80
CA GLY A 23 29.83 4.60 13.25
C GLY A 23 28.86 4.94 12.15
N LEU A 24 28.00 3.96 11.85
CA LEU A 24 26.60 4.19 11.50
C LEU A 24 26.39 4.97 10.18
N GLY A 25 27.02 4.47 9.11
CA GLY A 25 26.58 4.78 7.75
C GLY A 25 25.23 4.11 7.50
N HIS A 26 24.15 4.84 7.76
CA HIS A 26 22.82 4.76 7.15
C HIS A 26 22.51 3.48 6.35
N CYS A 27 21.42 2.77 6.69
CA CYS A 27 20.77 1.85 5.76
C CYS A 27 20.13 2.65 4.60
N ALA A 28 20.93 3.36 3.82
CA ALA A 28 20.59 3.89 2.53
C ALA A 28 20.58 2.72 1.54
N ARG A 29 19.46 2.00 1.49
CA ARG A 29 19.20 1.06 0.40
C ARG A 29 18.69 1.87 -0.80
N LYS A 30 19.59 2.29 -1.70
CA LYS A 30 19.27 2.63 -3.09
C LYS A 30 19.82 1.52 -4.01
N ILE A 31 19.24 1.06 -5.11
CA ILE A 31 17.95 1.14 -5.82
C ILE A 31 17.96 -0.10 -6.75
N GLY A 32 16.90 -0.90 -6.71
CA GLY A 32 16.31 -1.50 -7.93
C GLY A 32 14.83 -1.29 -7.69
N ILE A 33 14.19 -0.34 -8.39
CA ILE A 33 12.98 0.38 -7.93
C ILE A 33 12.04 -0.55 -7.17
N ALA A 34 12.17 -0.49 -5.84
CA ALA A 34 11.51 -1.35 -4.89
C ALA A 34 10.26 -0.60 -4.46
N CYS A 35 9.25 -0.60 -5.34
CA CYS A 35 8.01 0.17 -5.22
C CYS A 35 8.22 1.71 -5.14
N GLU A 36 7.22 2.49 -5.55
CA GLU A 36 7.23 3.94 -5.34
C GLU A 36 7.14 4.26 -3.84
N LEU A 37 7.56 5.48 -3.47
CA LEU A 37 7.32 6.00 -2.12
C LEU A 37 5.80 5.88 -1.82
N GLU A 38 5.43 5.43 -0.61
CA GLU A 38 4.06 5.12 -0.15
C GLU A 38 3.51 3.71 -0.48
N TYR A 39 4.25 2.86 -1.17
CA TYR A 39 3.90 1.46 -1.33
C TYR A 39 4.62 0.56 -0.33
N GLN A 40 3.90 -0.43 0.18
CA GLN A 40 4.48 -1.51 0.98
C GLN A 40 4.80 -2.71 0.10
N GLU A 41 6.04 -3.17 0.16
CA GLU A 41 6.50 -4.32 -0.61
C GLU A 41 6.29 -5.64 0.13
N VAL A 42 5.70 -6.63 -0.54
CA VAL A 42 5.60 -8.02 -0.06
C VAL A 42 5.76 -8.97 -1.24
N ASP A 43 6.69 -9.92 -1.16
CA ASP A 43 6.93 -10.98 -2.16
C ASP A 43 6.89 -10.47 -3.62
N TYR A 44 7.65 -9.43 -3.92
CA TYR A 44 7.78 -8.81 -5.26
C TYR A 44 6.56 -8.02 -5.75
N MET A 45 5.56 -7.80 -4.90
CA MET A 45 4.39 -6.98 -5.20
C MET A 45 4.42 -5.71 -4.35
N CYS A 46 3.96 -4.62 -4.96
CA CYS A 46 3.82 -3.32 -4.34
C CYS A 46 2.37 -3.08 -3.99
N TYR A 47 2.06 -2.83 -2.73
CA TYR A 47 0.71 -2.56 -2.24
C TYR A 47 0.54 -1.13 -1.73
N GLN A 48 -0.55 -0.46 -2.10
CA GLN A 48 -0.90 0.86 -1.57
C GLN A 48 -2.31 0.83 -0.99
N VAL A 49 -2.41 1.17 0.31
CA VAL A 49 -3.67 1.11 1.05
C VAL A 49 -4.38 2.45 0.99
N HIS A 50 -5.60 2.47 0.45
CA HIS A 50 -6.46 3.64 0.42
C HIS A 50 -7.61 3.46 1.44
N ARG A 51 -7.58 4.27 2.50
CA ARG A 51 -8.61 4.26 3.56
C ARG A 51 -9.92 4.95 3.15
N GLN A 52 -9.90 5.73 2.06
CA GLN A 52 -11.10 6.38 1.54
C GLN A 52 -12.12 5.33 1.10
N LYS A 53 -13.34 5.42 1.63
CA LYS A 53 -14.43 4.52 1.25
C LYS A 53 -15.08 4.98 -0.05
N VAL A 54 -14.95 4.19 -1.10
CA VAL A 54 -15.52 4.47 -2.42
C VAL A 54 -16.22 3.25 -3.00
N THR A 55 -17.02 3.43 -4.05
CA THR A 55 -17.63 2.30 -4.77
C THR A 55 -16.58 1.47 -5.50
N TRP A 56 -16.90 0.21 -5.81
CA TRP A 56 -15.96 -0.69 -6.49
C TRP A 56 -15.42 -0.08 -7.79
N THR A 57 -16.30 0.52 -8.61
CA THR A 57 -15.90 1.15 -9.89
C THR A 57 -14.92 2.30 -9.70
N LYS A 58 -15.12 3.12 -8.65
CA LYS A 58 -14.21 4.22 -8.31
C LYS A 58 -12.86 3.70 -7.83
N ALA A 59 -12.86 2.68 -6.96
CA ALA A 59 -11.63 2.02 -6.51
C ALA A 59 -10.84 1.41 -7.67
N ASN A 60 -11.51 0.66 -8.54
CA ASN A 60 -10.89 0.03 -9.70
C ASN A 60 -10.25 1.07 -10.63
N ARG A 61 -10.98 2.16 -10.92
CA ARG A 61 -10.46 3.25 -11.75
C ARG A 61 -9.31 3.99 -11.07
N ALA A 62 -9.34 4.15 -9.75
CA ALA A 62 -8.25 4.78 -9.01
C ALA A 62 -6.95 3.97 -9.17
N CYS A 63 -6.99 2.65 -8.96
CA CYS A 63 -5.80 1.80 -9.16
C CYS A 63 -5.31 1.83 -10.62
N GLN A 64 -6.22 1.82 -11.60
CA GLN A 64 -5.85 1.87 -13.02
C GLN A 64 -5.15 3.17 -13.43
N ARG A 65 -5.43 4.30 -12.77
CA ARG A 65 -4.78 5.59 -13.09
C ARG A 65 -3.32 5.68 -12.63
N GLN A 66 -2.89 4.76 -11.78
CA GLN A 66 -1.53 4.66 -11.24
C GLN A 66 -0.84 3.36 -11.70
N ASP A 67 -1.26 2.85 -12.85
CA ASP A 67 -0.77 1.62 -13.49
C ASP A 67 -0.78 0.40 -12.54
N ALA A 68 -1.80 0.33 -11.69
CA ALA A 68 -2.02 -0.72 -10.73
C ALA A 68 -3.39 -1.41 -10.94
N SER A 69 -3.56 -2.57 -10.31
CA SER A 69 -4.84 -3.27 -10.24
C SER A 69 -5.41 -3.20 -8.82
N LEU A 70 -6.71 -3.41 -8.68
CA LEU A 70 -7.28 -3.78 -7.39
C LEU A 70 -6.65 -5.11 -6.93
N VAL A 71 -6.47 -5.25 -5.62
CA VAL A 71 -5.94 -6.50 -5.07
C VAL A 71 -6.85 -7.69 -5.40
N HIS A 72 -6.25 -8.80 -5.85
CA HIS A 72 -6.98 -10.04 -6.10
C HIS A 72 -7.08 -10.91 -4.84
N HIS A 73 -8.09 -11.78 -4.81
CA HIS A 73 -8.37 -12.61 -3.64
C HIS A 73 -7.22 -13.52 -3.21
N TRP A 74 -6.38 -13.99 -4.13
CA TRP A 74 -5.25 -14.87 -3.81
C TRP A 74 -4.15 -14.16 -3.02
N HIS A 75 -4.10 -12.83 -3.07
CA HIS A 75 -3.21 -12.06 -2.20
C HIS A 75 -3.73 -11.99 -0.77
N GLY A 76 -4.99 -12.36 -0.50
CA GLY A 76 -5.70 -12.04 0.72
C GLY A 76 -5.00 -12.44 2.03
N SER A 77 -4.43 -13.65 2.10
CA SER A 77 -3.77 -14.14 3.32
C SER A 77 -2.44 -13.45 3.61
N LYS A 78 -1.66 -13.12 2.56
CA LYS A 78 -0.38 -12.40 2.67
C LYS A 78 -0.58 -10.89 2.83
N LEU A 79 -1.57 -10.34 2.14
CA LEU A 79 -2.00 -8.95 2.18
C LEU A 79 -2.44 -8.57 3.59
N TYR A 80 -3.38 -9.32 4.16
CA TYR A 80 -3.90 -9.04 5.50
C TYR A 80 -2.73 -8.97 6.51
N LYS A 81 -1.91 -10.03 6.59
CA LYS A 81 -0.85 -10.16 7.60
C LYS A 81 0.24 -9.10 7.51
N ASN A 82 0.68 -8.78 6.28
CA ASN A 82 1.84 -7.92 6.10
C ASN A 82 1.46 -6.46 5.83
N VAL A 83 0.38 -6.21 5.09
CA VAL A 83 0.04 -4.86 4.56
C VAL A 83 -1.05 -4.17 5.40
N ILE A 84 -1.95 -4.94 6.03
CA ILE A 84 -3.17 -4.40 6.63
C ILE A 84 -3.23 -4.61 8.16
N VAL A 85 -2.43 -5.51 8.74
CA VAL A 85 -2.30 -5.64 10.20
C VAL A 85 -1.75 -4.32 10.76
N GLY A 86 -2.59 -3.63 11.54
CA GLY A 86 -2.33 -2.28 12.06
C GLY A 86 -3.26 -1.20 11.51
N THR A 87 -4.15 -1.53 10.56
CA THR A 87 -5.18 -0.62 10.04
C THR A 87 -6.58 -0.96 10.56
N ASP A 88 -7.53 -0.03 10.42
CA ASP A 88 -8.92 -0.21 10.84
C ASP A 88 -9.52 -1.51 10.30
N ARG A 89 -10.17 -2.29 11.19
CA ARG A 89 -10.89 -3.51 10.79
C ARG A 89 -11.97 -3.15 9.77
N GLY A 90 -12.05 -3.91 8.67
CA GLY A 90 -13.04 -3.62 7.64
C GLY A 90 -13.00 -4.55 6.45
N CYS A 91 -13.91 -4.32 5.51
CA CYS A 91 -13.93 -5.01 4.23
C CYS A 91 -13.20 -4.15 3.20
N PHE A 92 -12.19 -4.68 2.52
CA PHE A 92 -11.45 -3.98 1.47
C PHE A 92 -11.82 -4.53 0.10
N TRP A 93 -12.03 -3.66 -0.88
CA TRP A 93 -12.38 -4.10 -2.22
C TRP A 93 -11.35 -5.05 -2.82
N VAL A 94 -11.84 -6.08 -3.52
CA VAL A 94 -10.99 -6.95 -4.35
C VAL A 94 -11.37 -6.84 -5.82
N ALA A 95 -10.42 -7.13 -6.70
CA ALA A 95 -10.66 -7.21 -8.13
C ALA A 95 -11.65 -8.33 -8.47
N LYS A 96 -12.39 -8.13 -9.57
CA LYS A 96 -13.26 -9.17 -10.14
C LYS A 96 -12.42 -10.25 -10.82
N GLU A 97 -12.94 -11.47 -10.83
CA GLU A 97 -12.34 -12.56 -11.61
C GLU A 97 -12.39 -12.22 -13.10
N ARG A 98 -11.25 -12.44 -13.78
CA ARG A 98 -11.11 -12.14 -15.21
C ARG A 98 -12.07 -13.03 -16.01
N GLY A 99 -12.78 -12.44 -16.97
CA GLY A 99 -13.71 -13.17 -17.85
C GLY A 99 -15.13 -13.34 -17.31
N ASN A 100 -15.40 -13.05 -16.02
CA ASN A 100 -16.75 -13.18 -15.46
C ASN A 100 -17.33 -11.83 -15.02
N ARG A 101 -17.94 -11.09 -15.95
CA ARG A 101 -18.57 -9.79 -15.68
C ARG A 101 -19.73 -9.88 -14.69
N GLY A 102 -20.45 -11.01 -14.70
CA GLY A 102 -21.58 -11.32 -13.81
C GLY A 102 -21.18 -11.75 -12.40
N SER A 103 -19.87 -11.94 -12.13
CA SER A 103 -19.41 -12.31 -10.79
C SER A 103 -19.82 -11.26 -9.75
N PRO A 104 -20.26 -11.72 -8.56
CA PRO A 104 -20.66 -10.81 -7.49
C PRO A 104 -19.46 -9.96 -7.05
N PHE A 105 -19.73 -8.75 -6.61
CA PHE A 105 -18.71 -7.92 -5.99
C PHE A 105 -18.30 -8.54 -4.65
N LYS A 106 -17.00 -8.65 -4.42
CA LYS A 106 -16.44 -9.22 -3.19
C LYS A 106 -15.53 -8.19 -2.53
N CYS A 107 -15.36 -8.33 -1.22
CA CYS A 107 -14.36 -7.62 -0.45
C CYS A 107 -13.68 -8.60 0.52
N ILE A 108 -12.43 -8.34 0.88
CA ILE A 108 -11.71 -9.12 1.89
C ILE A 108 -11.93 -8.50 3.26
N ASP A 109 -12.44 -9.29 4.19
CA ASP A 109 -12.59 -8.90 5.59
C ASP A 109 -11.25 -9.06 6.30
N THR A 110 -10.67 -7.94 6.73
CA THR A 110 -9.30 -7.90 7.27
C THR A 110 -9.21 -8.48 8.67
N SER A 111 -10.34 -8.69 9.36
CA SER A 111 -10.35 -9.38 10.65
C SER A 111 -10.25 -10.89 10.51
N THR A 112 -10.73 -11.45 9.41
CA THR A 112 -10.80 -12.90 9.17
C THR A 112 -9.94 -13.38 8.00
N GLY A 113 -9.47 -12.47 7.15
CA GLY A 113 -8.83 -12.77 5.86
C GLY A 113 -9.78 -13.40 4.83
N ARG A 114 -11.08 -13.46 5.09
CA ARG A 114 -12.07 -14.14 4.22
C ARG A 114 -12.73 -13.18 3.25
N LEU A 115 -13.12 -13.70 2.08
CA LEU A 115 -13.94 -12.96 1.13
C LEU A 115 -15.40 -12.89 1.58
N ARG A 116 -16.02 -11.74 1.36
CA ARG A 116 -17.44 -11.50 1.59
C ARG A 116 -18.07 -10.94 0.33
N VAL A 117 -19.23 -11.47 -0.04
CA VAL A 117 -20.06 -10.89 -1.11
C VAL A 117 -20.64 -9.56 -0.62
N THR A 118 -20.67 -8.55 -1.49
CA THR A 118 -21.16 -7.21 -1.20
C THR A 118 -21.83 -6.61 -2.45
N SER A 119 -22.58 -5.52 -2.26
CA SER A 119 -23.19 -4.77 -3.35
C SER A 119 -22.23 -3.76 -3.97
N ALA A 120 -22.35 -3.51 -5.27
CA ALA A 120 -21.59 -2.51 -6.02
C ALA A 120 -21.79 -1.07 -5.51
N THR A 121 -22.94 -0.80 -4.90
CA THR A 121 -23.34 0.52 -4.39
C THR A 121 -22.74 0.83 -3.02
N ARG A 122 -22.23 -0.18 -2.29
CA ARG A 122 -21.55 0.04 -1.02
C ARG A 122 -20.22 0.75 -1.25
N THR A 123 -19.76 1.43 -0.21
CA THR A 123 -18.44 2.05 -0.19
C THR A 123 -17.53 1.30 0.77
N HIS A 124 -16.34 0.94 0.30
CA HIS A 124 -15.33 0.25 1.07
C HIS A 124 -13.96 0.88 0.78
N PRO A 125 -13.01 0.81 1.74
CA PRO A 125 -11.61 1.07 1.44
C PRO A 125 -11.07 0.06 0.42
N PHE A 126 -9.90 0.32 -0.14
CA PHE A 126 -9.34 -0.53 -1.19
C PHE A 126 -7.82 -0.57 -1.14
N VAL A 127 -7.25 -1.60 -1.76
CA VAL A 127 -5.80 -1.73 -1.90
C VAL A 127 -5.47 -1.88 -3.38
N CYS A 128 -4.56 -1.03 -3.85
CA CYS A 128 -3.99 -1.15 -5.18
C CYS A 128 -2.73 -2.02 -5.10
N VAL A 129 -2.53 -2.84 -6.13
CA VAL A 129 -1.39 -3.73 -6.25
C VAL A 129 -0.76 -3.62 -7.64
N LYS A 130 0.56 -3.54 -7.70
CA LYS A 130 1.34 -3.65 -8.94
C LYS A 130 2.56 -4.54 -8.72
N SER A 131 3.05 -5.16 -9.79
CA SER A 131 4.28 -5.94 -9.75
C SER A 131 5.46 -5.00 -9.70
N ARG A 132 6.51 -5.37 -8.94
CA ARG A 132 7.78 -4.64 -8.94
C ARG A 132 8.42 -4.57 -10.33
N TYR A 133 8.18 -5.58 -11.17
CA TYR A 133 8.85 -5.76 -12.45
C TYR A 133 8.01 -5.36 -13.66
N TYR A 134 6.75 -4.98 -13.46
CA TYR A 134 5.85 -4.63 -14.54
C TYR A 134 5.51 -3.15 -14.47
N ASN A 135 6.22 -2.36 -15.29
CA ASN A 135 5.80 -1.04 -15.72
C ASN A 135 5.36 -1.22 -17.19
N PRO A 136 4.10 -0.94 -17.56
CA PRO A 136 3.64 -1.13 -18.93
C PRO A 136 4.44 -0.31 -19.95
#